data_AF-A0A967M5V4-F1
#
_entry.id   AF-A0A967M5V4-F1
#
_cell.length_a   1.000
_cell.length_b   1.000
_cell.length_c   1.000
_cell.angle_alpha   90.00
_cell.angle_beta   90.00
_cell.angle_gamma   90.00
#
_symmetry.space_group_name_H-M   'P 1'
#
loop_
_entity.id
_entity.type
_entity.pdbx_description
1 polymer ?
#
loop_
_entity_poly.entity_id
_entity_poly.type
_entity_poly.pdbx_seq_one_letter_code
_entity_poly.pdbx_strand_id
1 'polypeptide(L)'
;QLESLREGNGGELPAGLEGAWEGMVTPPVRYSPPMLVDQLQYLYFNILGADQRPNADAEARFVELNEELQGYLQAISSAAND
;
A
#
# COMPACT_ATOMS: atom_id res chain seq x y z
N GLN A 1 -7.63 11.18 -7.22
CA GLN A 1 -6.27 10.72 -7.58
C GLN A 1 -6.34 9.62 -8.63
N LEU A 2 -6.96 8.46 -8.38
CA LEU A 2 -7.14 7.44 -9.44
C LEU A 2 -8.00 7.96 -10.62
N GLU A 3 -9.08 8.67 -10.31
CA GLU A 3 -9.95 9.28 -11.33
C GLU A 3 -9.19 10.29 -12.22
N SER A 4 -8.30 11.08 -11.62
CA SER A 4 -7.47 12.04 -12.35
C SER A 4 -6.44 11.35 -13.26
N LEU A 5 -5.96 10.16 -12.89
CA LEU A 5 -5.10 9.33 -13.75
C LEU A 5 -5.90 8.69 -14.88
N ARG A 6 -7.15 8.28 -14.61
CA ARG A 6 -8.08 7.73 -15.60
C ARG A 6 -8.42 8.77 -16.67
N GLU A 7 -8.71 10.00 -16.25
CA GLU A 7 -8.92 11.14 -17.15
C GLU A 7 -7.66 11.45 -17.99
N GLY A 8 -6.47 11.39 -17.37
CA GLY A 8 -5.19 11.64 -18.05
C GLY A 8 -4.82 10.63 -19.13
N ASN A 9 -5.30 9.38 -19.02
CA ASN A 9 -5.06 8.31 -19.99
C ASN A 9 -6.21 8.10 -20.99
N GLY A 10 -7.15 9.04 -21.10
CA GLY A 10 -8.26 8.92 -22.06
C GLY A 10 -9.34 7.92 -21.66
N GLY A 11 -9.46 7.61 -20.37
CA GLY A 11 -10.52 6.77 -19.80
C GLY A 11 -10.07 5.35 -19.42
N GLU A 12 -8.91 4.91 -19.91
CA GLU A 12 -8.35 3.59 -19.61
C GLU A 12 -7.20 3.70 -18.60
N LEU A 13 -7.14 2.78 -17.65
CA LEU A 13 -6.00 2.64 -16.75
C LEU A 13 -5.12 1.47 -17.22
N PRO A 14 -3.79 1.54 -17.03
CA PRO A 14 -2.91 0.40 -17.26
C PRO A 14 -3.44 -0.85 -16.56
N ALA A 15 -3.35 -2.00 -17.23
CA ALA A 15 -3.90 -3.25 -16.74
C ALA A 15 -3.34 -3.58 -15.34
N GLY A 16 -4.22 -3.76 -14.35
CA GLY A 16 -3.81 -4.07 -12.97
C GLY A 16 -3.52 -2.88 -12.08
N LEU A 17 -3.48 -1.63 -12.59
CA LEU A 17 -3.32 -0.43 -11.76
C LEU A 17 -4.50 -0.24 -10.80
N GLU A 18 -5.73 -0.45 -11.29
CA GLU A 18 -6.95 -0.33 -10.49
C GLU A 18 -6.97 -1.37 -9.36
N GLY A 19 -6.65 -2.63 -9.64
CA GLY A 19 -6.58 -3.69 -8.63
C GLY A 19 -5.46 -3.47 -7.60
N ALA A 20 -4.30 -2.97 -8.02
CA ALA A 20 -3.23 -2.63 -7.10
C ALA A 20 -3.63 -1.45 -6.19
N TRP A 21 -4.31 -0.44 -6.75
CA TRP A 21 -4.81 0.68 -5.97
C TRP A 21 -5.89 0.26 -4.97
N GLU A 22 -6.85 -0.58 -5.38
CA GLU A 22 -7.89 -1.11 -4.49
C GLU A 22 -7.29 -1.94 -3.32
N GLY A 23 -6.19 -2.64 -3.55
CA GLY A 23 -5.46 -3.34 -2.49
C GLY A 23 -4.76 -2.40 -1.49
N MET A 24 -4.33 -1.23 -1.95
CA MET A 24 -3.63 -0.23 -1.13
C MET A 24 -4.57 0.74 -0.42
N VAL A 25 -5.81 0.88 -0.88
CA VAL A 25 -6.79 1.85 -0.37
C VAL A 25 -7.95 1.14 0.32
N THR A 26 -8.20 1.50 1.57
CA THR A 26 -9.40 1.01 2.25
C THR A 26 -10.61 1.88 1.88
N PRO A 27 -11.72 1.31 1.40
CA PRO A 27 -12.94 2.06 1.12
C PRO A 27 -13.44 2.76 2.40
N PRO A 28 -14.01 3.98 2.32
CA PRO A 28 -14.43 4.73 3.50
C PRO A 28 -15.67 4.11 4.16
N VAL A 29 -15.46 3.14 5.04
CA VAL A 29 -16.44 2.60 5.99
C VAL A 29 -16.14 3.06 7.42
N ARG A 30 -17.16 3.07 8.29
CA ARG A 30 -17.09 3.60 9.67
C ARG A 30 -15.96 2.98 10.52
N TYR A 31 -15.53 1.76 10.18
CA TYR A 31 -14.35 1.08 10.76
C TYR A 31 -13.47 0.52 9.65
N SER A 32 -12.96 1.42 8.81
CA SER A 32 -11.98 1.08 7.79
C SER A 32 -10.67 0.69 8.47
N PRO A 33 -10.08 -0.47 8.19
CA PRO A 33 -8.67 -0.68 8.52
C PRO A 33 -7.82 0.47 7.92
N PRO A 34 -6.70 0.86 8.56
CA PRO A 34 -5.82 1.88 8.00
C PRO A 34 -5.27 1.40 6.66
N MET A 35 -5.01 2.32 5.73
CA MET A 35 -4.42 1.99 4.43
C MET A 35 -3.08 1.28 4.62
N LEU A 36 -2.68 0.45 3.66
CA LEU A 36 -1.40 -0.29 3.71
C LEU A 36 -0.22 0.64 4.02
N VAL A 37 -0.19 1.81 3.36
CA VAL A 37 0.83 2.85 3.56
C VAL A 37 0.77 3.45 4.96
N ASP A 38 -0.42 3.68 5.51
CA ASP A 38 -0.60 4.22 6.86
C ASP A 38 -0.16 3.19 7.92
N GLN A 39 -0.44 1.91 7.70
CA GLN A 39 0.03 0.82 8.57
C GLN A 39 1.56 0.72 8.55
N LEU A 40 2.17 0.80 7.37
CA LEU A 40 3.63 0.80 7.21
C LEU A 40 4.29 2.01 7.88
N GLN A 41 3.74 3.21 7.68
CA GLN A 41 4.26 4.42 8.33
C GLN A 41 4.15 4.32 9.86
N TYR A 42 2.99 3.88 10.37
CA TYR A 42 2.79 3.70 11.81
C TYR A 42 3.78 2.70 12.42
N LEU A 43 4.00 1.56 11.77
CA LEU A 43 4.95 0.54 12.23
C LEU A 43 6.38 1.04 12.13
N TYR A 44 6.77 1.71 11.05
CA TYR A 44 8.10 2.29 10.89
C TYR A 44 8.43 3.31 11.99
N PHE A 45 7.49 4.21 12.29
CA PHE A 45 7.66 5.17 13.39
C PHE A 45 7.73 4.50 14.76
N ASN A 46 6.91 3.47 15.01
CA ASN A 46 6.98 2.74 16.28
C ASN A 46 8.24 1.89 16.42
N ILE A 47 8.72 1.28 15.34
CA ILE A 47 9.93 0.46 15.36
C ILE A 47 11.17 1.32 15.60
N LEU A 48 11.24 2.51 14.99
CA LEU A 48 12.42 3.37 15.07
C LEU A 48 12.37 4.42 16.18
N GLY A 49 11.17 4.84 16.58
CA GLY A 49 10.96 5.89 17.58
C GLY A 49 10.72 5.37 18.99
N ALA A 50 10.55 4.06 19.19
CA ALA A 50 10.38 3.50 20.53
C ALA A 50 11.72 3.44 21.28
N ASP A 51 11.75 4.02 22.47
CA ASP A 51 12.87 3.89 23.43
C ASP A 51 13.05 2.45 23.93
N GLN A 52 12.07 1.58 23.68
CA GLN A 52 12.11 0.14 23.97
C GLN A 52 12.20 -0.66 22.68
N ARG A 53 12.88 -1.80 22.74
CA ARG A 53 12.98 -2.71 21.59
C ARG A 53 11.57 -3.11 21.13
N PRO A 54 11.22 -2.94 19.84
CA PRO A 54 9.93 -3.35 19.30
C PRO A 54 9.67 -4.83 19.58
N ASN A 55 8.42 -5.20 19.80
CA ASN A 55 8.08 -6.60 19.98
C ASN A 55 8.24 -7.37 18.65
N ALA A 56 8.50 -8.67 18.75
CA ALA A 56 8.68 -9.54 17.58
C ALA A 56 7.47 -9.50 16.63
N ASP A 57 6.26 -9.31 17.18
CA ASP A 57 5.02 -9.21 16.41
C ASP A 57 4.98 -7.96 15.52
N ALA A 58 5.47 -6.81 15.98
CA ALA A 58 5.53 -5.59 15.17
C ALA A 58 6.56 -5.71 14.04
N GLU A 59 7.70 -6.36 14.31
CA GLU A 59 8.70 -6.65 13.28
C GLU A 59 8.14 -7.61 12.22
N ALA A 60 7.49 -8.70 12.63
CA ALA A 60 6.86 -9.65 11.71
C ALA A 60 5.78 -8.97 10.86
N ARG A 61 4.93 -8.14 11.48
CA ARG A 61 3.89 -7.39 10.79
C ARG A 61 4.46 -6.40 9.76
N PHE A 62 5.58 -5.75 10.08
CA PHE A 62 6.25 -4.87 9.13
C PHE A 62 6.77 -5.63 7.91
N VAL A 63 7.36 -6.82 8.11
CA VAL A 63 7.85 -7.66 7.01
C VAL A 63 6.70 -8.07 6.08
N GLU A 64 5.58 -8.55 6.63
CA GLU A 64 4.39 -8.93 5.85
C GLU A 64 3.88 -7.78 4.97
N LEU A 65 3.70 -6.60 5.56
CA LEU A 65 3.18 -5.43 4.85
C LEU A 65 4.17 -4.90 3.80
N ASN A 66 5.47 -5.04 4.05
CA ASN A 66 6.50 -4.66 3.08
C ASN A 66 6.53 -5.62 1.90
N GLU A 67 6.37 -6.92 2.11
CA GLU A 67 6.23 -7.92 1.03
C GLU A 67 4.98 -7.63 0.18
N GLU A 68 3.86 -7.31 0.81
CA GLU A 68 2.61 -6.93 0.14
C GLU A 68 2.81 -5.67 -0.73
N LEU A 69 3.47 -4.64 -0.20
CA LEU A 69 3.81 -3.43 -0.96
C LEU A 69 4.72 -3.72 -2.16
N GLN A 70 5.75 -4.55 -1.98
CA GLN A 70 6.66 -4.94 -3.08
C GLN A 70 5.90 -5.69 -4.18
N GLY A 71 4.97 -6.57 -3.81
CA GLY A 71 4.09 -7.25 -4.76
C GLY A 71 3.27 -6.28 -5.60
N TYR A 72 2.67 -5.27 -4.97
CA TYR A 72 1.93 -4.23 -5.68
C TYR A 72 2.82 -3.37 -6.58
N LEU A 73 4.00 -2.97 -6.13
CA LEU A 73 4.95 -2.22 -6.94
C LEU A 73 5.42 -3.01 -8.16
N GLN A 74 5.63 -4.32 -8.01
CA GLN A 74 6.00 -5.19 -9.12
C GLN A 74 4.86 -5.32 -10.13
N ALA A 75 3.61 -5.49 -9.68
CA ALA A 75 2.44 -5.53 -10.55
C ALA A 75 2.28 -4.22 -11.36
N ILE A 76 2.46 -3.06 -10.71
CA ILE A 76 2.43 -1.75 -11.36
C ILE A 76 3.56 -1.60 -12.38
N SER A 77 4.78 -2.01 -12.02
CA SER A 77 5.95 -1.94 -12.90
C SER A 77 5.78 -2.81 -14.15
N SER A 78 5.27 -4.04 -14.01
CA SER A 78 4.97 -4.92 -15.14
C SER A 78 3.90 -4.30 -16.05
N ALA A 79 2.83 -3.76 -15.47
CA ALA A 79 1.76 -3.09 -16.21
C ALA A 79 2.20 -1.82 -16.95
N ALA A 80 3.29 -1.18 -16.53
CA ALA A 80 3.83 0.02 -17.16
C ALA A 80 4.82 -0.28 -18.31
N ASN A 81 5.29 -1.53 -18.42
CA ASN A 81 6.25 -1.97 -19.46
C ASN A 81 5.61 -2.79 -20.60
N ASP A 82 4.32 -3.15 -20.46
CA ASP A 82 3.48 -3.72 -21.52
C ASP A 82 2.79 -2.61 -22.33
#